data_AF-A0A534D9Z9-F1
#
_entry.id   AF-A0A534D9Z9-F1
#
_cell.length_a   1.000
_cell.length_b   1.000
_cell.length_c   1.000
_cell.angle_alpha   90.00
_cell.angle_beta   90.00
_cell.angle_gamma   90.00
#
_symmetry.space_group_name_H-M   'P 1'
#
loop_
_entity.id
_entity.type
_entity.pdbx_description
1 polymer ?
#
loop_
_entity_poly.entity_id
_entity_poly.type
_entity_poly.pdbx_seq_one_letter_code
_entity_poly.pdbx_strand_id
1 'polypeptide(L)'
;MIAGMGAVATTFVAGVEAIRRGLAQPVGSLTQLGTIRLGKRTDARSPKIRDFLPLADLNDLVFTGWDIFTDDMYAAASKAGVLDRELIDRIQPFLESIKPLPAVFNRNYVRKLDGPNVKAGKNRMHLAEQLRADIREFKRSSGASRCLRSAADRGGPRRPDAAQRLCT
;
A
#
# COMPACT_ATOMS: atom_id res chain seq x y z
N MET A 1 3.07 -3.58 -1.82
CA MET A 1 2.60 -3.27 -3.19
C MET A 1 1.10 -3.03 -3.14
N ILE A 2 0.65 -1.86 -3.59
CA ILE A 2 -0.74 -1.41 -3.44
C ILE A 2 -1.39 -1.35 -4.82
N ALA A 3 -2.53 -2.04 -5.01
CA ALA A 3 -3.35 -1.81 -6.19
C ALA A 3 -4.25 -0.61 -5.92
N GLY A 4 -4.30 0.34 -6.85
CA GLY A 4 -5.00 1.62 -6.72
C GLY A 4 -4.31 2.55 -5.72
N MET A 5 -3.56 3.54 -6.22
CA MET A 5 -2.93 4.59 -5.42
C MET A 5 -3.85 5.80 -5.25
N GLY A 6 -5.09 5.52 -4.85
CA GLY A 6 -6.07 6.54 -4.48
C GLY A 6 -5.91 7.02 -3.04
N ALA A 7 -6.93 7.71 -2.53
CA ALA A 7 -6.92 8.40 -1.23
C ALA A 7 -6.41 7.55 -0.05
N VAL A 8 -6.82 6.28 0.04
CA VAL A 8 -6.41 5.40 1.17
C VAL A 8 -4.92 5.04 1.07
N ALA A 9 -4.46 4.72 -0.13
CA ALA A 9 -3.08 4.31 -0.36
C ALA A 9 -2.12 5.48 -0.15
N THR A 10 -2.44 6.66 -0.68
CA THR A 10 -1.63 7.86 -0.54
C THR A 10 -1.58 8.33 0.90
N THR A 11 -2.71 8.33 1.61
CA THR A 11 -2.75 8.65 3.05
C THR A 11 -1.92 7.67 3.87
N PHE A 12 -1.99 6.37 3.55
CA PHE A 12 -1.19 5.36 4.25
C PHE A 12 0.31 5.58 4.05
N VAL A 13 0.76 5.78 2.81
CA VAL A 13 2.19 5.99 2.53
C VAL A 13 2.69 7.33 3.09
N ALA A 14 1.92 8.40 2.92
CA ALA A 14 2.23 9.72 3.47
C ALA A 14 2.26 9.70 5.00
N GLY A 15 1.32 9.00 5.64
CA GLY A 15 1.27 8.84 7.09
C GLY A 15 2.48 8.05 7.62
N VAL A 16 2.85 6.96 6.96
CA VAL A 16 4.06 6.20 7.33
C VAL A 16 5.30 7.09 7.22
N GLU A 17 5.47 7.83 6.11
CA GLU A 17 6.63 8.71 5.95
C GLU A 17 6.67 9.85 6.96
N ALA A 18 5.52 10.44 7.29
CA ALA A 18 5.40 11.45 8.34
C ALA A 18 5.84 10.90 9.71
N ILE A 19 5.47 9.65 10.04
CA ILE A 19 5.89 8.99 11.27
C ILE A 19 7.40 8.69 11.26
N ARG A 20 7.95 8.23 10.12
CA ARG A 20 9.39 7.97 9.97
C ARG A 20 10.24 9.21 10.20
N ARG A 21 9.74 10.38 9.78
CA ARG A 21 10.39 11.68 9.98
C ARG A 21 10.09 12.32 11.35
N GLY A 22 9.31 11.67 12.20
CA GLY A 22 8.90 12.22 13.51
C GLY A 22 7.95 13.40 13.42
N LEU A 23 7.33 13.64 12.26
CA LEU A 23 6.36 14.73 12.04
C LEU A 23 4.96 14.37 12.56
N ALA A 24 4.67 13.08 12.71
CA ALA A 24 3.38 12.58 13.19
C ALA A 24 3.56 11.40 14.15
N GLN A 25 2.56 11.19 15.02
CA GLN A 25 2.48 9.99 15.85
C GLN A 25 1.59 8.93 15.19
N PRO A 26 1.86 7.63 15.37
CA PRO A 26 1.06 6.53 14.79
C PRO A 26 -0.30 6.34 15.49
N VAL A 27 -1.07 7.42 15.63
CA VAL A 27 -2.38 7.42 16.29
C VAL A 27 -3.34 6.51 15.53
N GLY A 28 -4.03 5.63 16.24
CA GLY A 28 -4.95 4.64 15.66
C GLY A 28 -4.29 3.33 15.20
N SER A 29 -2.96 3.23 15.24
CA SER A 29 -2.27 1.97 14.95
C SER A 29 -2.20 1.07 16.19
N LEU A 30 -2.96 -0.03 16.17
CA LEU A 30 -2.95 -1.02 17.25
C LEU A 30 -1.55 -1.62 17.45
N THR A 31 -0.82 -1.91 16.38
CA THR A 31 0.50 -2.54 16.50
C THR A 31 1.57 -1.60 17.06
N GLN A 32 1.43 -0.29 16.83
CA GLN A 32 2.42 0.71 17.24
C GLN A 32 2.14 1.34 18.60
N LEU A 33 0.87 1.58 18.95
CA LEU A 33 0.47 2.21 20.22
C LEU A 33 -0.27 1.27 21.17
N GLY A 34 -0.77 0.14 20.69
CA GLY A 34 -1.49 -0.81 21.53
C GLY A 34 -0.57 -1.51 22.52
N THR A 35 -1.12 -1.82 23.68
CA THR A 35 -0.43 -2.55 24.76
C THR A 35 -1.04 -3.93 24.94
N ILE A 36 -0.20 -4.94 25.19
CA ILE A 36 -0.65 -6.27 25.58
C ILE A 36 -0.62 -6.35 27.09
N ARG A 37 -1.74 -6.70 27.70
CA ARG A 37 -1.78 -6.98 29.13
C ARG A 37 -1.27 -8.40 29.39
N LEU A 38 -0.24 -8.53 30.23
CA LEU A 38 0.34 -9.81 30.62
C LEU A 38 0.15 -10.03 32.12
N GLY A 39 -0.32 -11.22 32.49
CA GLY A 39 -0.46 -11.64 33.90
C GLY A 39 -1.72 -11.14 34.61
N LYS A 40 -1.69 -11.18 35.95
CA LYS A 40 -2.82 -10.81 36.82
C LYS A 40 -2.96 -9.29 36.93
N ARG A 41 -4.14 -8.83 37.35
CA ARG A 41 -4.50 -7.38 37.41
C ARG A 41 -3.57 -6.54 38.28
N THR A 42 -2.88 -7.14 39.24
CA THR A 42 -1.96 -6.51 40.18
C THR A 42 -0.56 -6.31 39.64
N ASP A 43 -0.17 -6.97 38.54
CA ASP A 43 1.22 -7.01 38.08
C ASP A 43 1.63 -5.79 37.24
N ALA A 44 0.69 -4.90 36.89
CA ALA A 44 0.91 -3.70 36.07
C ALA A 44 1.74 -3.91 34.78
N ARG A 45 1.80 -5.14 34.26
CA ARG A 45 2.58 -5.50 33.07
C ARG A 45 1.75 -5.31 31.80
N SER A 46 1.93 -4.16 31.17
CA SER A 46 1.30 -3.80 29.89
C SER A 46 2.32 -3.27 28.88
N PRO A 47 3.29 -4.07 28.40
CA PRO A 47 4.24 -3.64 27.37
C PRO A 47 3.50 -3.29 26.06
N LYS A 48 4.12 -2.44 25.24
CA LYS A 48 3.63 -2.16 23.88
C LYS A 48 3.75 -3.43 23.03
N ILE A 49 2.80 -3.63 22.12
CA ILE A 49 2.79 -4.76 21.19
C ILE A 49 4.10 -4.83 20.39
N ARG A 50 4.58 -3.68 19.90
CA ARG A 50 5.83 -3.58 19.15
C ARG A 50 7.07 -3.98 19.93
N ASP A 51 7.10 -3.71 21.23
CA ASP A 51 8.26 -4.02 22.07
C ASP A 51 8.25 -5.48 22.53
N PHE A 52 7.09 -6.15 22.44
CA PHE A 52 6.90 -7.53 22.86
C PHE A 52 7.06 -8.56 21.73
N LEU A 53 6.73 -8.19 20.48
CA LEU A 53 6.80 -9.09 19.32
C LEU A 53 7.81 -8.58 18.28
N PRO A 54 8.52 -9.48 17.57
CA PRO A 54 9.42 -9.10 16.48
C PRO A 54 8.61 -8.68 15.24
N LEU A 55 8.03 -7.48 15.29
CA LEU A 55 7.30 -6.86 14.19
C LEU A 55 8.27 -6.03 13.33
N ALA A 56 8.02 -5.98 12.02
CA ALA A 56 8.77 -5.12 11.11
C ALA A 56 8.57 -3.64 11.49
N ASP A 57 9.65 -2.85 11.43
CA ASP A 57 9.58 -1.43 11.68
C ASP A 57 8.92 -0.72 10.49
N LEU A 58 8.34 0.46 10.73
CA LEU A 58 7.82 1.31 9.66
C LEU A 58 8.93 1.77 8.71
N ASN A 59 10.18 1.81 9.19
CA ASN A 59 11.35 2.14 8.39
C ASN A 59 11.74 1.06 7.37
N ASP A 60 11.35 -0.20 7.62
CA ASP A 60 11.65 -1.33 6.74
C ASP A 60 10.66 -1.46 5.58
N LEU A 61 9.63 -0.61 5.57
CA LEU A 61 8.58 -0.66 4.56
C LEU A 61 9.00 0.09 3.29
N VAL A 62 8.92 -0.61 2.16
CA VAL A 62 9.14 -0.06 0.83
C VAL A 62 7.83 -0.15 0.03
N PHE A 63 7.43 0.98 -0.54
CA PHE A 63 6.14 1.12 -1.21
C PHE A 63 6.28 1.17 -2.73
N THR A 64 5.34 0.52 -3.38
CA THR A 64 5.08 0.65 -4.82
C THR A 64 3.61 0.31 -5.04
N GLY A 65 3.06 0.72 -6.17
CA GLY A 65 1.70 0.39 -6.52
C GLY A 65 1.41 0.49 -7.99
N TRP A 66 0.23 0.01 -8.34
CA TRP A 66 -0.33 0.13 -9.68
C TRP A 66 -1.51 1.08 -9.64
N ASP A 67 -1.58 2.00 -10.60
CA ASP A 67 -2.73 2.89 -10.77
C ASP A 67 -3.07 3.03 -12.26
N ILE A 68 -4.33 3.34 -12.54
CA ILE A 68 -4.82 3.70 -13.86
C ILE A 68 -4.47 5.15 -14.22
N PHE A 69 -4.16 5.98 -13.22
CA PHE A 69 -3.66 7.33 -13.42
C PHE A 69 -2.12 7.37 -13.42
N THR A 70 -1.57 8.38 -14.07
CA THR A 70 -0.11 8.65 -14.11
C THR A 70 0.34 9.63 -13.03
N ASP A 71 -0.58 10.06 -12.16
CA ASP A 71 -0.28 10.98 -11.06
C ASP A 71 0.74 10.33 -10.11
N ASP A 72 1.76 11.08 -9.71
CA ASP A 72 2.62 10.67 -8.60
C ASP A 72 1.85 10.68 -7.27
N MET A 73 2.46 10.09 -6.23
CA MET A 73 1.81 10.05 -4.92
C MET A 73 1.59 11.43 -4.31
N TYR A 74 2.38 12.45 -4.68
CA TYR A 74 2.20 13.80 -4.18
C TYR A 74 0.90 14.40 -4.74
N ALA A 75 0.75 14.41 -6.06
CA ALA A 75 -0.45 14.86 -6.76
C ALA A 75 -1.68 14.07 -6.32
N ALA A 76 -1.56 12.75 -6.15
CA ALA A 76 -2.64 11.92 -5.68
C ALA A 76 -3.01 12.20 -4.20
N ALA A 77 -2.04 12.49 -3.32
CA ALA A 77 -2.29 12.90 -1.94
C ALA A 77 -2.93 14.30 -1.87
N SER A 78 -2.43 15.27 -2.65
CA SER A 78 -2.98 16.62 -2.72
C SER A 78 -4.41 16.63 -3.25
N LYS A 79 -4.73 15.80 -4.25
CA LYS A 79 -6.11 15.63 -4.77
C LYS A 79 -7.03 14.96 -3.75
N ALA A 80 -6.52 14.03 -2.94
CA ALA A 80 -7.31 13.32 -1.94
C ALA A 80 -7.76 14.23 -0.79
N GLY A 81 -6.96 15.23 -0.42
CA GLY A 81 -7.34 16.24 0.59
C GLY A 81 -7.56 15.66 2.00
N VAL A 82 -6.95 14.51 2.31
CA VAL A 82 -7.12 13.81 3.60
C VAL A 82 -6.15 14.31 4.66
N LEU A 83 -4.93 14.67 4.26
CA LEU A 83 -3.86 15.15 5.15
C LEU A 83 -3.61 16.64 4.95
N ASP A 84 -3.12 17.30 6.00
CA ASP A 84 -2.76 18.72 5.94
C ASP A 84 -1.70 18.99 4.87
N ARG A 85 -1.90 20.05 4.09
CA ARG A 85 -1.04 20.35 2.96
C ARG A 85 0.40 20.64 3.36
N GLU A 86 0.60 21.34 4.49
CA GLU A 86 1.93 21.57 5.05
C GLU A 86 2.68 20.28 5.38
N LEU A 87 1.96 19.25 5.84
CA LEU A 87 2.55 17.95 6.12
C LEU A 87 2.98 17.26 4.81
N ILE A 88 2.12 17.29 3.79
CA ILE A 88 2.38 16.70 2.47
C ILE A 88 3.59 17.38 1.82
N ASP A 89 3.68 18.71 1.88
CA ASP A 89 4.76 19.48 1.27
C ASP A 89 6.12 19.15 1.93
N ARG A 90 6.15 18.88 3.24
CA ARG A 90 7.38 18.44 3.95
C ARG A 90 7.87 17.05 3.52
N ILE A 91 7.00 16.20 2.99
CA ILE A 91 7.32 14.85 2.52
C ILE A 91 7.26 14.73 1.00
N GLN A 92 7.09 15.84 0.28
CA GLN A 92 6.99 15.90 -1.17
C GLN A 92 8.11 15.13 -1.90
N PRO A 93 9.41 15.28 -1.55
CA PRO A 93 10.48 14.58 -2.28
C PRO A 93 10.35 13.06 -2.23
N PHE A 94 9.80 12.53 -1.14
CA PHE A 94 9.56 11.09 -1.00
C PHE A 94 8.34 10.66 -1.83
N LEU A 95 7.25 11.41 -1.78
CA LEU A 95 6.04 11.09 -2.52
C LEU A 95 6.25 11.18 -4.05
N GLU A 96 6.99 12.16 -4.53
CA GLU A 96 7.34 12.30 -5.95
C GLU A 96 8.21 11.16 -6.47
N SER A 97 9.02 10.54 -5.59
CA SER A 97 9.86 9.40 -5.96
C SER A 97 9.04 8.14 -6.28
N ILE A 98 7.80 8.05 -5.78
CA ILE A 98 6.95 6.86 -5.94
C ILE A 98 5.95 7.11 -7.07
N LYS A 99 6.26 6.56 -8.25
CA LYS A 99 5.38 6.63 -9.42
C LYS A 99 4.55 5.35 -9.61
N PRO A 100 3.28 5.47 -10.04
CA PRO A 100 2.43 4.33 -10.36
C PRO A 100 2.96 3.52 -11.51
N LEU A 101 3.01 2.20 -11.32
CA LEU A 101 3.14 1.26 -12.42
C LEU A 101 1.81 1.14 -13.17
N PRO A 102 1.83 0.83 -14.48
CA PRO A 102 0.61 0.67 -15.25
C PRO A 102 -0.29 -0.43 -14.68
N ALA A 103 -1.57 -0.14 -14.47
CA ALA A 103 -2.52 -1.08 -13.88
C ALA A 103 -3.17 -2.00 -14.91
N VAL A 104 -3.58 -3.19 -14.47
CA VAL A 104 -4.47 -4.05 -15.27
C VAL A 104 -5.91 -3.60 -15.04
N PHE A 105 -6.47 -2.89 -16.02
CA PHE A 105 -7.82 -2.32 -15.92
C PHE A 105 -8.81 -3.03 -16.84
N ASN A 106 -10.05 -3.18 -16.37
CA ASN A 106 -11.13 -3.76 -17.18
C ASN A 106 -12.45 -3.03 -16.89
N ARG A 107 -12.96 -2.32 -17.91
CA ARG A 107 -14.22 -1.56 -17.88
C ARG A 107 -15.45 -2.39 -17.51
N ASN A 108 -15.42 -3.71 -17.70
CA ASN A 108 -16.54 -4.59 -17.31
C ASN A 108 -16.69 -4.67 -15.78
N TYR A 109 -15.61 -4.46 -15.03
CA TYR A 109 -15.62 -4.47 -13.57
C TYR A 109 -15.80 -3.07 -12.99
N VAL A 110 -15.33 -2.03 -13.69
CA VAL A 110 -15.36 -0.65 -13.20
C VAL A 110 -15.88 0.27 -14.29
N ARG A 111 -17.12 0.75 -14.11
CA ARG A 111 -17.84 1.51 -15.15
C ARG A 111 -17.52 3.02 -15.17
N LYS A 112 -17.04 3.56 -14.06
CA LYS A 112 -16.88 5.02 -13.85
C LYS A 112 -15.44 5.52 -13.90
N LEU A 113 -14.48 4.63 -14.12
CA LEU A 113 -13.06 4.98 -14.14
C LEU A 113 -12.51 4.69 -15.53
N ASP A 114 -11.73 5.64 -16.02
CA ASP A 114 -10.90 5.47 -17.21
C ASP A 114 -9.61 6.24 -16.97
N GLY A 115 -8.49 5.66 -17.38
CA GLY A 115 -7.18 6.18 -17.04
C GLY A 115 -6.17 5.86 -18.13
N PRO A 116 -5.20 6.76 -18.37
CA PRO A 116 -4.20 6.58 -19.42
C PRO A 116 -3.16 5.49 -19.08
N ASN A 117 -3.01 5.09 -17.82
CA ASN A 117 -1.95 4.20 -17.34
C ASN A 117 -2.39 2.74 -17.25
N VAL A 118 -2.76 2.14 -18.39
CA VAL A 118 -3.31 0.77 -18.44
C VAL A 118 -2.39 -0.18 -19.20
N LYS A 119 -2.14 -1.37 -18.64
CA LYS A 119 -1.43 -2.46 -19.33
C LYS A 119 -2.30 -3.05 -20.43
N ALA A 120 -1.77 -3.07 -21.65
CA ALA A 120 -2.38 -3.77 -22.77
C ALA A 120 -1.88 -5.23 -22.85
N GLY A 121 -2.81 -6.17 -23.07
CA GLY A 121 -2.47 -7.58 -23.23
C GLY A 121 -3.55 -8.32 -24.00
N LYS A 122 -3.14 -9.23 -24.89
CA LYS A 122 -4.04 -10.00 -25.75
C LYS A 122 -4.97 -10.91 -24.94
N ASN A 123 -4.44 -11.55 -23.89
CA ASN A 123 -5.15 -12.50 -23.04
C ASN A 123 -4.99 -12.15 -21.55
N ARG A 124 -5.94 -12.56 -20.71
CA ARG A 124 -5.88 -12.40 -19.24
C ARG A 124 -4.62 -13.03 -18.64
N MET A 125 -4.16 -14.15 -19.20
CA MET A 125 -2.93 -14.80 -18.75
C MET A 125 -1.69 -13.93 -19.00
N HIS A 126 -1.62 -13.27 -20.15
CA HIS A 126 -0.51 -12.37 -20.48
C HIS A 126 -0.46 -11.16 -19.52
N LEU A 127 -1.61 -10.60 -19.16
CA LEU A 127 -1.70 -9.54 -18.15
C LEU A 127 -1.24 -10.01 -16.77
N ALA A 128 -1.61 -11.25 -16.39
CA ALA A 128 -1.15 -11.85 -15.14
C ALA A 128 0.37 -12.09 -15.13
N GLU A 129 0.96 -12.51 -16.26
CA GLU A 129 2.40 -12.68 -16.41
C GLU A 129 3.16 -11.36 -16.31
N GLN A 130 2.67 -10.30 -16.95
CA GLN A 130 3.23 -8.95 -16.81
C GLN A 130 3.19 -8.49 -15.34
N LEU A 131 2.07 -8.70 -14.64
CA LEU A 131 1.96 -8.35 -13.23
C LEU A 131 2.94 -9.16 -12.37
N ARG A 132 3.09 -10.47 -12.63
CA ARG A 132 4.08 -11.32 -11.97
C ARG A 132 5.51 -10.85 -12.24
N ALA A 133 5.80 -10.38 -13.45
CA ALA A 133 7.10 -9.82 -13.81
C ALA A 133 7.40 -8.54 -13.01
N ASP A 134 6.44 -7.60 -12.93
CA ASP A 134 6.58 -6.37 -12.12
C ASP A 134 6.89 -6.70 -10.66
N ILE A 135 6.19 -7.68 -10.07
CA ILE A 135 6.40 -8.10 -8.69
C ILE A 135 7.79 -8.67 -8.47
N ARG A 136 8.26 -9.51 -9.39
CA ARG A 136 9.61 -10.09 -9.31
C ARG A 136 10.68 -9.03 -9.48
N GLU A 137 10.48 -8.08 -10.39
CA GLU A 137 11.39 -6.97 -10.59
C GLU A 137 11.48 -6.09 -9.35
N PHE A 138 10.33 -5.71 -8.79
CA PHE A 138 10.30 -4.92 -7.56
C PHE A 138 10.91 -5.65 -6.37
N LYS A 139 10.71 -6.97 -6.27
CA LYS A 139 11.36 -7.77 -5.22
C LYS A 139 12.89 -7.75 -5.36
N ARG A 140 13.41 -7.82 -6.59
CA ARG A 140 14.85 -7.72 -6.86
C ARG A 140 15.39 -6.33 -6.55
N SER A 141 14.73 -5.28 -6.99
CA SER A 141 15.20 -3.91 -6.82
C SER A 141 15.15 -3.42 -5.37
N SER A 142 14.11 -3.82 -4.63
CA SER A 142 13.93 -3.42 -3.22
C SER A 142 14.74 -4.25 -2.22
N GLY A 143 15.30 -5.40 -2.63
CA GLY A 143 15.96 -6.33 -1.72
C GLY A 143 15.02 -6.95 -0.66
N ALA A 144 13.69 -6.81 -0.83
CA ALA A 144 12.74 -7.20 0.19
C ALA A 144 12.64 -8.73 0.34
N SER A 145 12.82 -9.22 1.57
CA SER A 145 12.63 -10.63 1.93
C SER A 145 11.17 -11.07 1.74
N ARG A 146 10.21 -10.17 1.99
CA ARG A 146 8.77 -10.44 1.95
C ARG A 146 8.01 -9.35 1.21
N CYS A 147 7.10 -9.75 0.31
CA CYS A 147 6.25 -8.83 -0.43
C CYS A 147 4.78 -9.02 -0.04
N LEU A 148 4.10 -7.94 0.34
CA LEU A 148 2.65 -7.91 0.58
C LEU A 148 1.94 -7.19 -0.56
N ARG A 149 0.77 -7.70 -0.96
CA ARG A 149 -0.03 -7.18 -2.07
C ARG A 149 -1.46 -6.89 -1.60
N SER A 150 -1.93 -5.67 -1.83
CA SER A 150 -3.34 -5.30 -1.66
C SER A 150 -4.11 -5.50 -2.97
N ALA A 151 -5.38 -5.90 -2.88
CA ALA A 151 -6.28 -5.95 -4.01
C ALA A 151 -7.17 -4.69 -4.03
N ALA A 152 -7.21 -3.99 -5.16
CA ALA A 152 -8.14 -2.89 -5.38
C ALA A 152 -9.42 -3.38 -6.04
N ASP A 153 -10.50 -2.73 -5.63
CA ASP A 153 -11.87 -2.84 -6.12
C ASP A 153 -12.48 -4.24 -6.13
N ARG A 154 -13.59 -4.38 -5.39
CA ARG A 154 -14.43 -5.58 -5.45
C ARG A 154 -15.30 -5.48 -6.70
N GLY A 155 -14.72 -5.79 -7.85
CA GLY A 155 -15.52 -6.24 -8.99
C GLY A 155 -16.48 -7.31 -8.50
N GLY A 156 -17.78 -7.16 -8.85
CA GLY A 156 -18.92 -7.87 -8.25
C GLY A 156 -18.77 -9.38 -8.03
N PRO A 157 -19.70 -10.01 -7.29
CA PRO A 157 -19.51 -11.33 -6.66
C PRO A 157 -18.89 -12.36 -7.63
N ARG A 158 -17.63 -12.71 -7.39
CA ARG A 158 -16.93 -13.76 -8.16
C ARG A 158 -17.18 -15.12 -7.50
N ARG A 159 -17.37 -16.14 -8.33
CA ARG A 159 -17.35 -17.56 -7.91
C ARG A 159 -15.99 -17.91 -7.26
N PRO A 160 -15.97 -18.77 -6.23
CA PRO A 160 -14.89 -18.87 -5.25
C PRO A 160 -13.51 -19.38 -5.76
N ASP A 161 -13.36 -19.83 -7.00
CA ASP A 161 -12.19 -20.66 -7.38
C ASP A 161 -10.96 -19.93 -7.94
N ALA A 162 -10.98 -18.60 -8.11
CA ALA A 162 -9.92 -17.91 -8.87
C ALA A 162 -8.78 -17.29 -8.03
N ALA A 163 -8.92 -17.19 -6.70
CA ALA A 163 -8.03 -16.35 -5.89
C ALA A 163 -6.72 -17.04 -5.42
N GLN A 164 -6.66 -18.38 -5.40
CA GLN A 164 -5.57 -19.10 -4.73
C GLN A 164 -4.36 -19.46 -5.60
N ARG A 165 -4.42 -19.32 -6.93
CA ARG A 165 -3.36 -19.83 -7.83
C ARG A 165 -2.28 -18.82 -8.24
N LEU A 166 -2.26 -17.62 -7.68
CA LEU A 166 -1.28 -16.57 -8.02
C LEU A 166 -0.09 -16.46 -7.03
N CYS A 167 0.02 -17.41 -6.10
CA CYS A 167 1.01 -17.41 -5.01
C CYS A 167 2.21 -18.34 -5.22
N THR A 168 2.41 -18.90 -6.40
CA THR A 168 3.66 -19.59 -6.78
C THR A 168 4.37 -18.91 -7.96
#